data_AF-A0A3B0CAI9-F1
#
_entry.id   AF-A0A3B0CAI9-F1
#
_cell.length_a   1.000
_cell.length_b   1.000
_cell.length_c   1.000
_cell.angle_alpha   90.00
_cell.angle_beta   90.00
_cell.angle_gamma   90.00
#
_symmetry.space_group_name_H-M   'P 1'
#
loop_
_entity.id
_entity.type
_entity.pdbx_description
1 polymer ?
#
loop_
_entity_poly.entity_id
_entity_poly.type
_entity_poly.pdbx_seq_one_letter_code
_entity_poly.pdbx_strand_id
1 'polypeptide(L)'
;MEGIDALWTSVFPDHIFEYTFLDERVAETYIKEKQFLALTNFFSILAIFISCLGIYGLISFFVVQKTKEIGIRKVLGGSIGSILVLITGDFLRLILLAGLVASPLAWYFANDWLQGFTFRTEISWWVFGLAIGGLLLITLITVSYQSIRAAGANPIKSLRTE
;
A
#
# COMPACT_ATOMS: atom_id res chain seq x y z
N MET A 1 26.92 -31.65 -34.36
CA MET A 1 26.08 -30.46 -34.66
C MET A 1 26.27 -29.99 -36.10
N GLU A 2 27.49 -30.04 -36.67
CA GLU A 2 27.75 -29.72 -38.09
C GLU A 2 26.91 -30.52 -39.10
N GLY A 3 26.58 -31.79 -38.82
CA GLY A 3 25.75 -32.60 -39.73
C GLY A 3 24.28 -32.18 -39.81
N ILE A 4 23.74 -31.53 -38.78
CA ILE A 4 22.34 -31.04 -38.77
C ILE A 4 22.28 -29.69 -39.48
N ASP A 5 23.30 -28.86 -39.31
CA ASP A 5 23.43 -27.56 -39.96
C ASP A 5 23.56 -27.70 -41.50
N ALA A 6 24.37 -28.64 -41.97
CA ALA A 6 24.51 -28.95 -43.40
C ALA A 6 23.19 -29.46 -44.03
N LEU A 7 22.45 -30.32 -43.32
CA LEU A 7 21.13 -30.79 -43.77
C LEU A 7 20.09 -29.67 -43.77
N TRP A 8 20.05 -28.83 -42.73
CA TRP A 8 19.15 -27.69 -42.65
C TRP A 8 19.37 -26.68 -43.79
N THR A 9 20.63 -26.33 -44.05
CA THR A 9 21.01 -25.41 -45.12
C THR A 9 20.67 -25.96 -46.51
N SER A 10 20.69 -27.29 -46.70
CA SER A 10 20.30 -27.91 -47.98
C SER A 10 18.78 -27.93 -48.23
N VAL A 11 17.96 -27.89 -47.18
CA VAL A 11 16.49 -27.93 -47.28
C VAL A 11 15.89 -26.52 -47.22
N PHE A 12 16.50 -25.61 -46.46
CA PHE A 12 16.07 -24.23 -46.28
C PHE A 12 17.25 -23.25 -46.46
N PRO A 13 17.74 -23.05 -47.70
CA PRO A 13 18.92 -22.22 -47.97
C PRO A 13 18.78 -20.73 -47.62
N ASP A 14 17.55 -20.23 -47.50
CA ASP A 14 17.25 -18.84 -47.15
C ASP A 14 17.15 -18.58 -45.62
N HIS A 15 17.28 -19.62 -44.79
CA HIS A 15 17.18 -19.50 -43.32
C HIS A 15 18.45 -20.00 -42.62
N ILE A 16 19.12 -19.08 -41.92
CA ILE A 16 20.30 -19.38 -41.09
C ILE A 16 19.87 -20.31 -39.94
N PHE A 17 20.60 -21.41 -39.75
CA PHE A 17 20.36 -22.35 -38.67
C PHE A 17 20.79 -21.72 -37.33
N GLU A 18 19.85 -21.06 -36.66
CA GLU A 18 20.01 -20.62 -35.28
C GLU A 18 19.51 -21.72 -34.34
N TYR A 19 20.43 -22.30 -33.55
CA TYR A 19 20.06 -23.18 -32.46
C TYR A 19 20.25 -22.43 -31.13
N THR A 20 19.27 -22.55 -30.25
CA THR A 20 19.36 -22.08 -28.87
C THR A 20 18.81 -23.21 -28.02
N PHE A 21 19.51 -23.55 -26.94
CA PHE A 21 18.99 -24.52 -25.99
C PHE A 21 17.72 -23.95 -25.37
N LEU A 22 16.66 -24.75 -25.35
CA LEU A 22 15.39 -24.35 -24.73
C LEU A 22 15.61 -23.92 -23.27
N ASP A 23 16.54 -24.59 -22.60
CA ASP A 23 16.97 -24.36 -21.23
C ASP A 23 17.52 -22.93 -21.03
N GLU A 24 18.36 -22.47 -21.94
CA GLU A 24 18.95 -21.12 -21.92
C GLU A 24 17.89 -20.05 -22.20
N ARG A 25 16.99 -20.29 -23.16
CA ARG A 25 15.91 -19.35 -23.49
C ARG A 25 14.88 -19.21 -22.37
N VAL A 26 14.56 -20.32 -21.70
CA VAL A 26 13.69 -20.32 -20.51
C VAL A 26 14.39 -19.61 -19.35
N ALA A 27 15.69 -19.85 -19.13
CA ALA A 27 16.45 -19.20 -18.07
C ALA A 27 16.51 -17.67 -18.24
N GLU A 28 16.74 -17.16 -19.45
CA GLU A 28 16.74 -15.72 -19.73
C GLU A 28 15.38 -15.07 -19.47
N THR A 29 14.29 -15.76 -19.83
CA THR A 29 12.92 -15.28 -19.59
C THR A 29 12.63 -15.20 -18.09
N TYR A 30 13.07 -16.20 -17.33
CA TYR A 30 12.90 -16.25 -15.87
C TYR A 30 13.67 -15.15 -15.13
N ILE A 31 14.84 -14.75 -15.64
CA ILE A 31 15.62 -13.62 -15.08
C ILE A 31 14.85 -12.31 -15.23
N LYS A 32 14.26 -12.07 -16.42
CA LYS A 32 13.48 -10.86 -16.69
C LYS A 32 12.22 -10.80 -15.82
N GLU A 33 11.51 -11.92 -15.67
CA GLU A 33 10.34 -12.02 -14.78
C GLU A 33 10.70 -11.73 -13.32
N LYS A 34 11.80 -12.31 -12.81
CA LYS A 34 12.27 -12.06 -11.44
C LYS A 34 12.62 -10.58 -11.21
N GLN A 35 13.27 -9.94 -12.18
CA GLN A 35 13.59 -8.52 -12.09
C GLN A 35 12.33 -7.65 -12.07
N PHE A 36 11.37 -7.95 -12.94
CA PHE A 36 10.08 -7.26 -12.96
C PHE A 36 9.34 -7.40 -11.62
N LEU A 37 9.22 -8.63 -11.11
CA LEU A 37 8.60 -8.90 -9.81
C LEU A 37 9.32 -8.17 -8.66
N ALA A 38 10.65 -8.17 -8.66
CA ALA A 38 11.42 -7.46 -7.64
C ALA A 38 11.18 -5.94 -7.69
N LEU A 39 11.15 -5.36 -8.89
CA LEU A 39 10.90 -3.93 -9.09
C LEU A 39 9.47 -3.54 -8.68
N THR A 40 8.46 -4.32 -9.09
CA THR A 40 7.06 -4.12 -8.70
C THR A 40 6.89 -4.24 -7.19
N ASN A 41 7.53 -5.21 -6.55
CA ASN A 41 7.48 -5.37 -5.09
C ASN A 41 8.10 -4.17 -4.39
N PHE A 42 9.27 -3.71 -4.85
CA PHE A 42 9.93 -2.52 -4.31
C PHE A 42 9.05 -1.27 -4.41
N PHE A 43 8.45 -1.01 -5.57
CA PHE A 43 7.51 0.11 -5.74
C PHE A 43 6.25 -0.05 -4.89
N SER A 44 5.74 -1.26 -4.73
CA SER A 44 4.58 -1.54 -3.87
C SER A 44 4.88 -1.17 -2.41
N ILE A 45 6.04 -1.59 -1.89
CA ILE A 45 6.49 -1.25 -0.54
C ILE A 45 6.65 0.26 -0.38
N LEU A 46 7.29 0.93 -1.36
CA LEU A 46 7.43 2.39 -1.35
C LEU A 46 6.08 3.12 -1.37
N ALA A 47 5.14 2.68 -2.21
CA ALA A 47 3.82 3.27 -2.30
C ALA A 47 3.05 3.14 -0.97
N ILE A 48 3.13 1.98 -0.32
CA ILE A 48 2.56 1.75 1.01
C ILE A 48 3.21 2.71 2.02
N PHE A 49 4.55 2.81 2.02
CA PHE A 49 5.28 3.66 2.94
C PHE A 49 4.89 5.15 2.79
N ILE A 50 4.84 5.67 1.56
CA ILE A 50 4.42 7.05 1.27
C ILE A 50 2.96 7.28 1.68
N SER A 51 2.08 6.30 1.43
CA SER A 51 0.66 6.39 1.85
C SER A 51 0.52 6.49 3.37
N CYS A 52 1.30 5.71 4.11
CA CYS A 52 1.35 5.79 5.58
C CYS A 52 1.82 7.17 6.07
N LEU A 53 2.82 7.76 5.41
CA LEU A 53 3.26 9.13 5.72
C LEU A 53 2.17 10.17 5.44
N GLY A 54 1.42 10.02 4.36
CA GLY A 54 0.28 10.89 4.04
C GLY A 54 -0.81 10.84 5.11
N ILE A 55 -1.18 9.63 5.53
CA ILE A 55 -2.17 9.43 6.61
C ILE A 55 -1.65 9.99 7.93
N TYR A 56 -0.38 9.74 8.28
CA TYR A 56 0.25 10.32 9.46
C TYR A 56 0.19 11.86 9.46
N GLY A 57 0.52 12.48 8.32
CA GLY A 57 0.47 13.93 8.14
C GLY A 57 -0.95 14.49 8.30
N LEU A 58 -1.93 13.85 7.66
CA LEU A 58 -3.35 14.20 7.81
C LEU A 58 -3.79 14.10 9.27
N ILE A 59 -3.53 12.97 9.94
CA ILE A 59 -3.87 12.76 11.35
C ILE A 59 -3.25 13.85 12.23
N SER A 60 -1.96 14.14 12.03
CA SER A 60 -1.26 15.17 12.80
C SER A 60 -1.90 16.54 12.62
N PHE A 61 -2.28 16.91 11.39
CA PHE A 61 -2.97 18.17 11.11
C PHE A 61 -4.35 18.23 11.77
N PHE A 62 -5.15 17.17 11.67
CA PHE A 62 -6.47 17.08 12.29
C PHE A 62 -6.40 17.18 13.82
N VAL A 63 -5.45 16.49 14.46
CA VAL A 63 -5.25 16.56 15.92
C VAL A 63 -4.94 17.99 16.33
N VAL A 64 -4.04 18.69 15.61
CA VAL A 64 -3.71 20.10 15.87
C VAL A 64 -4.95 20.99 15.74
N GLN A 65 -5.76 20.81 14.70
CA GLN A 65 -6.98 21.60 14.51
C GLN A 65 -8.00 21.39 15.65
N LYS A 66 -8.02 20.20 16.25
CA LYS A 66 -8.86 19.84 17.40
C LYS A 66 -8.25 20.16 18.77
N THR A 67 -7.00 20.63 18.85
CA THR A 67 -6.33 20.95 20.14
C THR A 67 -7.09 21.95 21.00
N LYS A 68 -7.78 22.95 20.42
CA LYS A 68 -8.57 23.92 21.19
C LYS A 68 -9.74 23.27 21.92
N GLU A 69 -10.50 22.41 21.24
CA GLU A 69 -11.61 21.64 21.84
C GLU A 69 -11.10 20.69 22.94
N ILE A 70 -9.94 20.08 22.69
CA ILE A 70 -9.25 19.17 23.63
C ILE A 70 -8.78 19.92 24.89
N GLY A 71 -8.19 21.09 24.72
CA GLY A 71 -7.72 21.94 25.82
C GLY A 71 -8.84 22.42 26.72
N ILE A 72 -9.96 22.86 26.14
CA ILE A 72 -11.15 23.29 26.89
C ILE A 72 -11.74 22.11 27.68
N ARG A 73 -11.91 20.94 27.04
CA ARG A 73 -12.40 19.74 27.75
C ARG A 73 -11.47 19.29 28.87
N LYS A 74 -10.16 19.37 28.70
CA LYS A 74 -9.17 18.99 29.73
C LYS A 74 -9.25 19.91 30.95
N VAL A 75 -9.43 21.23 30.74
CA VAL A 75 -9.60 22.19 31.84
C VAL A 75 -10.94 21.99 32.57
N LEU A 76 -11.98 21.56 31.86
CA LEU A 76 -13.29 21.19 32.42
C LEU A 76 -13.31 19.79 33.08
N GLY A 77 -12.16 19.11 33.22
CA GLY A 77 -12.06 17.80 33.88
C GLY A 77 -12.35 16.60 32.97
N GLY A 78 -12.49 16.79 31.66
CA GLY A 78 -12.66 15.72 30.68
C GLY A 78 -11.41 14.85 30.54
N SER A 79 -11.59 13.53 30.55
CA SER A 79 -10.49 12.57 30.46
C SER A 79 -9.89 12.53 29.04
N ILE A 80 -8.57 12.29 28.97
CA ILE A 80 -7.81 12.10 27.72
C ILE A 80 -8.40 10.94 26.89
N GLY A 81 -8.95 9.93 27.55
CA GLY A 81 -9.62 8.79 26.91
C GLY A 81 -10.86 9.19 26.09
N SER A 82 -11.65 10.16 26.56
CA SER A 82 -12.84 10.62 25.82
C SER A 82 -12.49 11.30 24.49
N ILE A 83 -11.35 11.99 24.46
CA ILE A 83 -10.81 12.66 23.28
C ILE A 83 -10.26 11.63 22.28
N LEU A 84 -9.51 10.65 22.78
CA LEU A 84 -8.99 9.53 22.01
C LEU A 84 -10.11 8.77 21.28
N VAL A 85 -11.20 8.44 21.99
CA VAL A 85 -12.33 7.71 21.42
C VAL A 85 -13.04 8.52 20.34
N LEU A 86 -13.22 9.83 20.54
CA LEU A 86 -13.85 10.71 19.55
C LEU A 86 -13.05 10.76 18.24
N ILE A 87 -11.75 11.08 18.35
CA ILE A 87 -10.87 11.21 17.19
C ILE A 87 -10.72 9.87 16.47
N THR A 88 -10.46 8.80 17.22
CA THR A 88 -10.33 7.46 16.65
C THR A 88 -11.64 7.04 15.96
N GLY A 89 -12.80 7.30 16.56
CA GLY A 89 -14.10 7.00 15.97
C GLY A 89 -14.35 7.70 14.64
N ASP A 90 -13.98 8.98 14.53
CA ASP A 90 -14.12 9.74 13.28
C ASP A 90 -13.22 9.17 12.18
N PHE A 91 -11.96 8.84 12.49
CA PHE A 91 -11.04 8.22 11.54
C PHE A 91 -11.46 6.81 11.13
N LEU A 92 -11.95 5.99 12.08
CA LEU A 92 -12.47 4.65 11.79
C LEU A 92 -13.61 4.72 10.78
N ARG A 93 -14.58 5.62 10.98
CA ARG A 93 -15.70 5.80 10.04
C ARG A 93 -15.21 6.24 8.67
N LEU A 94 -14.26 7.18 8.62
CA LEU A 94 -13.71 7.69 7.38
C LEU A 94 -12.97 6.60 6.58
N ILE A 95 -12.16 5.79 7.26
CA ILE A 95 -11.45 4.65 6.64
C ILE A 95 -12.42 3.58 6.17
N LEU A 96 -13.45 3.25 6.95
CA LEU A 96 -14.46 2.25 6.55
C LEU A 96 -15.26 2.72 5.33
N LEU A 97 -15.68 3.98 5.31
CA LEU A 97 -16.38 4.56 4.15
C LEU A 97 -15.49 4.59 2.91
N ALA A 98 -14.24 5.05 3.06
CA ALA A 98 -13.27 5.05 1.99
C ALA A 98 -12.98 3.63 1.47
N GLY A 99 -12.80 2.66 2.38
CA GLY A 99 -12.56 1.26 2.04
C GLY A 99 -13.76 0.61 1.33
N LEU A 100 -14.98 0.94 1.72
CA LEU A 100 -16.21 0.45 1.09
C LEU A 100 -16.33 0.93 -0.37
N VAL A 101 -15.92 2.16 -0.65
CA VAL A 101 -15.91 2.72 -2.02
C VAL A 101 -14.69 2.25 -2.81
N ALA A 102 -13.51 2.19 -2.18
CA ALA A 102 -12.27 1.83 -2.84
C ALA A 102 -12.20 0.34 -3.20
N SER A 103 -12.76 -0.56 -2.40
CA SER A 103 -12.73 -2.00 -2.67
C SER A 103 -13.38 -2.42 -4.00
N PRO A 104 -14.64 -2.02 -4.32
CA PRO A 104 -15.25 -2.36 -5.60
C PRO A 104 -14.55 -1.65 -6.77
N LEU A 105 -14.08 -0.42 -6.56
CA LEU A 105 -13.34 0.33 -7.57
C LEU A 105 -12.02 -0.39 -7.93
N ALA A 106 -11.24 -0.78 -6.92
CA ALA A 106 -10.00 -1.52 -7.07
C ALA A 106 -10.23 -2.89 -7.72
N TRP A 107 -11.31 -3.60 -7.32
CA TRP A 107 -11.67 -4.87 -7.95
C TRP A 107 -12.01 -4.70 -9.43
N TYR A 108 -12.78 -3.67 -9.79
CA TYR A 108 -13.14 -3.39 -11.19
C TYR A 108 -11.89 -3.14 -12.05
N PHE A 109 -11.01 -2.23 -11.63
CA PHE A 109 -9.78 -1.92 -12.38
C PHE A 109 -8.83 -3.11 -12.44
N ALA A 110 -8.69 -3.86 -11.36
CA ALA A 110 -7.80 -5.00 -11.34
C ALA A 110 -8.35 -6.16 -12.21
N ASN A 111 -9.67 -6.36 -12.24
CA ASN A 111 -10.29 -7.34 -13.13
C ASN A 111 -10.14 -6.94 -14.60
N ASP A 112 -10.35 -5.67 -14.95
CA ASP A 112 -10.13 -5.15 -16.31
C ASP A 112 -8.67 -5.37 -16.75
N TRP A 113 -7.71 -5.05 -15.88
CA TRP A 113 -6.29 -5.29 -16.13
C TRP A 113 -5.96 -6.78 -16.31
N LEU A 114 -6.54 -7.64 -15.48
CA LEU A 114 -6.33 -9.10 -15.54
C LEU A 114 -6.95 -9.73 -16.80
N GLN A 115 -7.89 -9.07 -17.48
CA GLN A 115 -8.48 -9.62 -18.70
C GLN A 115 -7.46 -9.81 -19.84
N GLY A 116 -6.40 -9.00 -19.86
CA GLY A 116 -5.31 -9.10 -20.84
C GLY A 116 -4.39 -10.32 -20.66
N PHE A 117 -4.53 -11.08 -19.58
CA PHE A 117 -3.67 -12.23 -19.27
C PHE A 117 -4.42 -13.56 -19.41
N THR A 118 -3.80 -14.54 -20.07
CA THR A 118 -4.35 -15.90 -20.27
C THR A 118 -4.37 -16.71 -18.97
N PHE A 119 -3.39 -16.48 -18.09
CA PHE A 119 -3.38 -16.97 -16.71
C PHE A 119 -3.77 -15.83 -15.78
N ARG A 120 -4.97 -15.91 -15.18
CA ARG A 120 -5.51 -14.88 -14.29
C ARG A 120 -5.45 -15.37 -12.85
N THR A 121 -4.94 -14.52 -11.96
CA THR A 121 -5.04 -14.75 -10.51
C THR A 121 -6.37 -14.20 -10.02
N GLU A 122 -7.15 -15.03 -9.33
CA GLU A 122 -8.40 -14.58 -8.71
C GLU A 122 -8.10 -13.69 -7.50
N ILE A 123 -8.63 -12.45 -7.53
CA ILE A 123 -8.48 -11.51 -6.42
C ILE A 123 -9.42 -11.94 -5.30
N SER A 124 -8.84 -12.59 -4.29
CA SER A 124 -9.56 -13.01 -3.09
C SER A 124 -9.99 -11.80 -2.25
N TRP A 125 -11.24 -11.83 -1.77
CA TRP A 125 -11.80 -10.75 -0.94
C TRP A 125 -10.96 -10.43 0.32
N TRP A 126 -10.25 -11.43 0.85
CA TRP A 126 -9.41 -11.27 2.03
C TRP A 126 -8.28 -10.26 1.86
N VAL A 127 -7.82 -9.99 0.62
CA VAL A 127 -6.80 -8.98 0.33
C VAL A 127 -7.28 -7.58 0.70
N PHE A 128 -8.54 -7.25 0.38
CA PHE A 128 -9.14 -5.97 0.78
C PHE A 128 -9.31 -5.88 2.30
N GLY A 129 -9.72 -6.99 2.93
CA GLY A 129 -9.82 -7.09 4.39
C GLY A 129 -8.48 -6.85 5.08
N LEU A 130 -7.39 -7.45 4.58
CA LEU A 130 -6.04 -7.22 5.10
C LEU A 130 -5.57 -5.78 4.87
N ALA A 131 -5.84 -5.20 3.70
CA ALA A 131 -5.45 -3.82 3.39
C ALA A 131 -6.16 -2.82 4.31
N ILE A 132 -7.49 -2.92 4.46
CA ILE A 132 -8.27 -2.07 5.35
C ILE A 132 -7.87 -2.31 6.80
N GLY A 133 -7.73 -3.57 7.22
CA GLY A 133 -7.31 -3.95 8.58
C GLY A 133 -5.92 -3.40 8.93
N GLY A 134 -4.97 -3.49 8.01
CA GLY A 134 -3.64 -2.90 8.15
C GLY A 134 -3.69 -1.38 8.29
N LEU A 135 -4.49 -0.71 7.46
CA LEU A 135 -4.68 0.74 7.53
C LEU A 135 -5.27 1.19 8.87
N LEU A 136 -6.27 0.44 9.36
CA LEU A 136 -6.90 0.68 10.66
C LEU A 136 -5.89 0.50 11.79
N LEU A 137 -5.08 -0.56 11.76
CA LEU A 137 -4.03 -0.79 12.75
C LEU A 137 -3.02 0.37 12.78
N ILE A 138 -2.52 0.79 11.62
CA ILE A 138 -1.54 1.89 11.51
C ILE A 138 -2.16 3.20 12.03
N THR A 139 -3.41 3.47 11.68
CA THR A 139 -4.14 4.65 12.14
C THR A 139 -4.31 4.63 13.65
N LEU A 140 -4.72 3.50 14.23
CA LEU A 140 -4.95 3.35 15.66
C LEU A 140 -3.67 3.52 16.45
N ILE A 141 -2.55 2.96 15.99
CA ILE A 141 -1.22 3.16 16.57
C ILE A 141 -0.83 4.64 16.50
N THR A 142 -0.98 5.27 15.33
CA THR A 142 -0.59 6.67 15.09
C THR A 142 -1.40 7.65 15.94
N VAL A 143 -2.73 7.52 15.94
CA VAL A 143 -3.64 8.39 16.71
C VAL A 143 -3.39 8.23 18.20
N SER A 144 -3.20 6.99 18.68
CA SER A 144 -2.90 6.73 20.08
C SER A 144 -1.60 7.39 20.50
N TYR A 145 -0.53 7.21 19.72
CA TYR A 145 0.77 7.81 19.99
C TYR A 145 0.71 9.35 20.00
N GLN A 146 0.12 9.96 18.97
CA GLN A 146 0.02 11.42 18.86
C GLN A 146 -0.84 12.04 19.96
N SER A 147 -1.93 11.38 20.33
CA SER A 147 -2.83 11.86 21.38
C SER A 147 -2.21 11.76 22.77
N ILE A 148 -1.48 10.68 23.06
CA ILE A 148 -0.71 10.56 24.32
C ILE A 148 0.34 11.66 24.38
N ARG A 149 1.08 11.88 23.29
CA ARG A 149 2.09 12.95 23.19
C ARG A 149 1.47 14.33 23.36
N ALA A 150 0.33 14.61 22.74
CA ALA A 150 -0.40 15.88 22.87
C ALA A 150 -0.96 16.08 24.29
N ALA A 151 -1.41 15.00 24.93
CA ALA A 151 -1.94 15.04 26.28
C ALA A 151 -0.86 15.21 27.36
N GLY A 152 0.33 14.63 27.14
CA GLY A 152 1.51 14.76 28.00
C GLY A 152 2.31 16.04 27.78
N ALA A 153 2.08 16.75 26.68
CA ALA A 153 2.63 18.09 26.49
C ALA A 153 2.08 19.02 27.59
N ASN A 154 2.99 19.51 28.43
CA ASN A 154 2.68 20.27 29.62
C ASN A 154 1.86 21.54 29.24
N PRO A 155 0.60 21.67 29.67
CA PRO A 155 -0.32 22.73 29.21
C PRO A 155 0.17 24.15 29.54
N ILE A 156 1.11 24.27 30.48
CA ILE A 156 1.70 25.54 30.93
C ILE A 156 2.53 26.24 29.83
N LYS A 157 3.09 25.51 28.85
CA LYS A 157 3.80 26.13 27.71
C LYS A 157 2.86 26.59 26.59
N SER A 158 1.71 25.95 26.42
CA SER A 158 0.77 26.32 25.35
C SER A 158 0.06 27.65 25.61
N LEU A 159 0.02 28.11 26.87
CA LEU A 159 -0.59 29.39 27.26
C LEU A 159 0.41 30.56 27.33
N ARG A 160 1.72 30.32 27.14
CA ARG A 160 2.77 31.36 27.20
C ARG A 160 3.39 31.65 25.83
N THR A 161 2.79 31.15 24.76
CA THR A 161 3.26 31.39 23.38
C THR A 161 2.28 32.23 22.55
N GLU A 162 1.34 32.89 23.22
CA GLU A 162 0.81 34.19 22.76
C GLU A 162 1.43 35.29 23.63
#